data_AF-A0A2C9KGS0-F1
#
_entry.id   AF-A0A2C9KGS0-F1
#
_cell.length_a   1.000
_cell.length_b   1.000
_cell.length_c   1.000
_cell.angle_alpha   90.00
_cell.angle_beta   90.00
_cell.angle_gamma   90.00
#
_symmetry.space_group_name_H-M   'P 1'
#
loop_
_entity.id
_entity.type
_entity.pdbx_description
1 polymer ?
#
loop_
_entity_poly.entity_id
_entity_poly.type
_entity_poly.pdbx_seq_one_letter_code
_entity_poly.pdbx_strand_id
1 'polypeptide(L)'
;MTSEFCKDLERLYTKSVYIHRYHNCRVHTFRGEPPSIVLSVGYVGGDWPDMDKSVQWIIRKHAPSYYFDLKEVYLVGSIYLVLGNVSANGLELRTNVRVVNLTYSQDLGHQMTSAFQYHSHLFCQDMKRFYAQSAYSDRFYDCGVDSFTDKPVLIHFYLVFHGTSSAGLTESVIDVIRRFGRPVYYLMYLTYLVGDLLVLPEDIPLLPSVYPTNITVFPTSTLMTMTGSPSEISPTMSSSEVTNDYGVMLILYYELYNLTYTDDYKNPMSRIFKEHKNAVCDDLWRWYMALDSPFLNIYRACDVTSFHPKPIGVTFTLLFDTKLHEDFSRKVRTFLEYKAPKVYVPNHNLLDVGYLLLIMDRYRIDVTSTIIPSKTLTTPTPTSNTVVMTSFSMTSTPVVTSSSQSVLATSTSTEEYPGSVLSYEFGLVDFIFTNDLYNKNSPRFKFLEERFCADMDRYYAESSLRNMYMSCAIEAFTQRTNDLYPEKVYFKFAFNTPMFLEIQNKAVGVLFEKPPRVAKSGYMTLNVGDLFLIIDAYTSTWGSSTLPTGKTCWLEEHFEQTK
;
A
#
# COMPACT_ATOMS: atom_id res chain seq x y z
N MET A 1 1.71 -30.93 -17.68
CA MET A 1 0.65 -30.15 -18.38
C MET A 1 0.88 -28.64 -18.34
N THR A 2 0.68 -27.91 -17.23
CA THR A 2 0.81 -26.43 -17.22
C THR A 2 2.20 -25.94 -17.61
N SER A 3 3.26 -26.56 -17.09
CA SER A 3 4.65 -26.22 -17.41
C SER A 3 5.08 -26.66 -18.81
N GLU A 4 4.50 -27.73 -19.36
CA GLU A 4 4.82 -28.22 -20.70
C GLU A 4 4.21 -27.32 -21.77
N PHE A 5 2.95 -26.92 -21.61
CA PHE A 5 2.30 -26.01 -22.54
C PHE A 5 3.09 -24.71 -22.70
N CYS A 6 3.56 -24.10 -21.60
CA CYS A 6 4.35 -22.89 -21.67
C CYS A 6 5.73 -23.08 -22.32
N LYS A 7 6.39 -24.22 -22.10
CA LYS A 7 7.64 -24.56 -22.81
C LYS A 7 7.41 -24.71 -24.31
N ASP A 8 6.29 -25.30 -24.70
CA ASP A 8 5.95 -25.45 -26.10
C ASP A 8 5.56 -24.12 -26.75
N LEU A 9 4.86 -23.26 -26.02
CA LEU A 9 4.60 -21.89 -26.47
C LEU A 9 5.90 -21.08 -26.62
N GLU A 10 6.82 -21.18 -25.66
CA GLU A 10 8.16 -20.56 -25.73
C GLU A 10 8.92 -21.01 -26.98
N ARG A 11 8.86 -22.30 -27.35
CA ARG A 11 9.45 -22.81 -28.60
C ARG A 11 8.82 -22.22 -29.86
N LEU A 12 7.58 -21.72 -29.79
CA LEU A 12 6.99 -20.95 -30.89
C LEU A 12 7.56 -19.53 -30.93
N TYR A 13 7.76 -18.92 -29.76
CA TYR A 13 8.40 -17.60 -29.65
C TYR A 13 9.83 -17.59 -30.16
N THR A 14 10.63 -18.63 -29.93
CA THR A 14 12.02 -18.70 -30.43
C THR A 14 12.12 -18.67 -31.95
N LYS A 15 11.04 -18.99 -32.67
CA LYS A 15 10.96 -18.92 -34.14
C LYS A 15 10.46 -17.57 -34.65
N SER A 16 10.12 -16.66 -33.75
CA SER A 16 9.46 -15.39 -34.06
C SER A 16 10.40 -14.21 -33.90
N VAL A 17 10.00 -13.08 -34.48
CA VAL A 17 10.67 -11.79 -34.25
C VAL A 17 10.54 -11.29 -32.82
N TYR A 18 9.63 -11.83 -32.01
CA TYR A 18 9.33 -11.37 -30.66
C TYR A 18 10.11 -12.10 -29.55
N ILE A 19 11.03 -13.02 -29.89
CA ILE A 19 11.81 -13.78 -28.90
C ILE A 19 12.54 -12.88 -27.89
N HIS A 20 13.11 -11.77 -28.36
CA HIS A 20 13.86 -10.82 -27.51
C HIS A 20 12.97 -10.08 -26.50
N ARG A 21 11.65 -10.16 -26.66
CA ARG A 21 10.68 -9.55 -25.75
C ARG A 21 9.91 -10.56 -24.92
N TYR A 22 9.89 -11.84 -25.31
CA TYR A 22 9.23 -12.87 -24.52
C TYR A 22 9.94 -12.98 -23.16
N HIS A 23 9.19 -12.84 -22.07
CA HIS A 23 9.72 -12.97 -20.72
C HIS A 23 9.33 -14.30 -20.08
N ASN A 24 8.03 -14.56 -20.02
CA ASN A 24 7.48 -15.75 -19.40
C ASN A 24 6.11 -16.12 -19.97
N CYS A 25 5.70 -17.35 -19.71
CA CYS A 25 4.34 -17.84 -19.93
C CYS A 25 3.84 -18.46 -18.64
N ARG A 26 2.56 -18.26 -18.34
CA ARG A 26 1.88 -18.93 -17.24
C ARG A 26 0.50 -19.38 -17.65
N VAL A 27 0.19 -20.65 -17.40
CA VAL A 27 -1.17 -21.15 -17.44
C VAL A 27 -1.82 -20.92 -16.08
N HIS A 28 -2.87 -20.10 -16.03
CA HIS A 28 -3.61 -19.81 -14.80
C HIS A 28 -4.60 -20.91 -14.45
N THR A 29 -5.42 -21.32 -15.41
CA THR A 29 -6.46 -22.33 -15.18
C THR A 29 -6.92 -22.99 -16.48
N PHE A 30 -7.46 -24.21 -16.33
CA PHE A 30 -8.27 -24.86 -17.33
C PHE A 30 -9.72 -24.84 -16.86
N ARG A 31 -10.59 -24.13 -17.58
CA ARG A 31 -12.03 -24.10 -17.32
C ARG A 31 -12.69 -25.29 -17.99
N GLY A 32 -13.83 -25.74 -17.45
CA GLY A 32 -14.53 -26.94 -17.92
C GLY A 32 -15.58 -26.71 -19.01
N GLU A 33 -16.22 -25.54 -19.08
CA GLU A 33 -17.44 -25.37 -19.91
C GLU A 33 -17.64 -23.91 -20.42
N PRO A 34 -17.41 -23.63 -21.73
CA PRO A 34 -16.69 -24.50 -22.66
C PRO A 34 -15.27 -24.72 -22.11
N PRO A 35 -14.65 -25.89 -22.38
CA PRO A 35 -13.33 -26.12 -21.84
C PRO A 35 -12.41 -25.05 -22.39
N SER A 36 -11.60 -24.40 -21.56
CA SER A 36 -10.72 -23.32 -22.01
C SER A 36 -9.46 -23.18 -21.17
N ILE A 37 -8.32 -22.91 -21.79
CA ILE A 37 -7.10 -22.52 -21.11
C ILE A 37 -7.03 -21.00 -20.97
N VAL A 38 -6.78 -20.53 -19.75
CA VAL A 38 -6.50 -19.13 -19.45
C VAL A 38 -5.01 -19.02 -19.17
N LEU A 39 -4.31 -18.19 -19.92
CA LEU A 39 -2.87 -18.00 -19.76
C LEU A 39 -2.47 -16.54 -19.88
N SER A 40 -1.37 -16.18 -19.21
CA SER A 40 -0.63 -14.94 -19.38
C SER A 40 0.67 -15.21 -20.14
N VAL A 41 1.02 -14.29 -21.04
CA VAL A 41 2.36 -14.18 -21.61
C VAL A 41 2.90 -12.83 -21.21
N GLY A 42 4.01 -12.82 -20.48
CA GLY A 42 4.69 -11.62 -20.04
C GLY A 42 5.79 -11.22 -21.00
N TYR A 43 6.03 -9.92 -21.04
CA TYR A 43 6.85 -9.26 -22.03
C TYR A 43 7.87 -8.32 -21.39
N VAL A 44 9.07 -8.22 -21.97
CA VAL A 44 10.09 -7.23 -21.59
C VAL A 44 9.92 -5.98 -22.45
N GLY A 45 9.88 -4.81 -21.79
CA GLY A 45 9.63 -3.50 -22.41
C GLY A 45 8.21 -2.99 -22.17
N GLY A 46 8.01 -1.67 -22.25
CA GLY A 46 6.67 -1.07 -22.16
C GLY A 46 5.78 -1.41 -23.35
N ASP A 47 4.54 -0.93 -23.36
CA ASP A 47 3.54 -1.24 -24.40
C ASP A 47 4.05 -1.04 -25.84
N TRP A 48 3.71 -1.96 -26.75
CA TRP A 48 3.99 -1.83 -28.18
C TRP A 48 2.78 -2.20 -29.06
N PRO A 49 2.72 -1.68 -30.31
CA PRO A 49 1.61 -1.97 -31.22
C PRO A 49 1.45 -3.47 -31.49
N ASP A 50 0.20 -3.96 -31.51
CA ASP A 50 -0.16 -5.36 -31.75
C ASP A 50 0.36 -6.36 -30.68
N MET A 51 0.75 -5.87 -29.50
CA MET A 51 1.10 -6.75 -28.37
C MET A 51 -0.01 -7.76 -28.12
N ASP A 52 -1.27 -7.34 -28.15
CA ASP A 52 -2.45 -8.18 -28.01
C ASP A 52 -2.59 -9.32 -29.02
N LYS A 53 -2.19 -9.06 -30.27
CA LYS A 53 -2.25 -10.06 -31.34
C LYS A 53 -1.05 -10.98 -31.33
N SER A 54 0.02 -10.64 -30.62
CA SER A 54 1.29 -11.38 -30.67
C SER A 54 1.13 -12.87 -30.33
N VAL A 55 0.44 -13.24 -29.24
CA VAL A 55 0.26 -14.66 -28.86
C VAL A 55 -0.50 -15.43 -29.93
N GLN A 56 -1.62 -14.88 -30.40
CA GLN A 56 -2.39 -15.50 -31.49
C GLN A 56 -1.55 -15.61 -32.76
N TRP A 57 -0.87 -14.53 -33.14
CA TRP A 57 -0.06 -14.49 -34.34
C TRP A 57 1.08 -15.51 -34.27
N ILE A 58 1.74 -15.63 -33.13
CA ILE A 58 2.79 -16.63 -32.86
C ILE A 58 2.24 -18.03 -33.07
N ILE A 59 1.09 -18.35 -32.46
CA ILE A 59 0.47 -19.67 -32.58
C ILE A 59 0.06 -19.92 -34.03
N ARG A 60 -0.65 -18.98 -34.67
CA ARG A 60 -1.07 -19.10 -36.07
C ARG A 60 0.10 -19.30 -37.03
N LYS A 61 1.20 -18.60 -36.77
CA LYS A 61 2.36 -18.57 -37.67
C LYS A 61 3.28 -19.77 -37.49
N HIS A 62 3.43 -20.26 -36.27
CA HIS A 62 4.50 -21.21 -35.93
C HIS A 62 4.00 -22.56 -35.38
N ALA A 63 2.76 -22.66 -34.91
CA ALA A 63 2.19 -23.93 -34.45
C ALA A 63 1.67 -24.75 -35.65
N PRO A 64 1.78 -26.09 -35.62
CA PRO A 64 1.06 -26.94 -36.56
C PRO A 64 -0.46 -26.71 -36.47
N SER A 65 -1.11 -26.48 -37.61
CA SER A 65 -2.55 -26.29 -37.71
C SER A 65 -3.23 -27.50 -38.35
N TYR A 66 -4.43 -27.84 -37.88
CA TYR A 66 -5.30 -28.88 -38.40
C TYR A 66 -6.73 -28.33 -38.55
N TYR A 67 -7.57 -29.04 -39.29
CA TYR A 67 -9.00 -28.73 -39.37
C TYR A 67 -9.80 -29.84 -38.70
N PHE A 68 -10.67 -29.48 -37.76
CA PHE A 68 -11.59 -30.40 -37.08
C PHE A 68 -12.97 -29.74 -37.03
N ASP A 69 -14.02 -30.41 -37.54
CA ASP A 69 -15.38 -29.87 -37.66
C ASP A 69 -15.43 -28.43 -38.21
N LEU A 70 -14.73 -28.19 -39.33
CA LEU A 70 -14.62 -26.89 -40.01
C LEU A 70 -13.97 -25.78 -39.17
N LYS A 71 -13.39 -26.10 -38.00
CA LYS A 71 -12.62 -25.17 -37.18
C LYS A 71 -11.14 -25.45 -37.36
N GLU A 72 -10.38 -24.38 -37.55
CA GLU A 72 -8.93 -24.44 -37.52
C GLU A 72 -8.45 -24.58 -36.06
N VAL A 73 -7.71 -25.64 -35.79
CA VAL A 73 -7.12 -25.94 -34.48
C VAL A 73 -5.60 -25.94 -34.58
N TYR A 74 -4.94 -25.44 -33.54
CA TYR A 74 -3.48 -25.35 -33.49
C TYR A 74 -2.94 -26.24 -32.39
N LEU A 75 -1.92 -27.03 -32.69
CA LEU A 75 -1.28 -27.91 -31.73
C LEU A 75 -0.14 -27.18 -31.03
N VAL A 76 -0.30 -26.91 -29.73
CA VAL A 76 0.76 -26.36 -28.87
C VAL A 76 1.11 -27.43 -27.84
N GLY A 77 2.26 -28.07 -28.04
CA GLY A 77 2.63 -29.24 -27.25
C GLY A 77 1.69 -30.42 -27.51
N SER A 78 0.98 -30.84 -26.47
CA SER A 78 -0.03 -31.90 -26.53
C SER A 78 -1.48 -31.39 -26.55
N ILE A 79 -1.69 -30.07 -26.65
CA ILE A 79 -3.01 -29.45 -26.55
C ILE A 79 -3.44 -28.86 -27.90
N TYR A 80 -4.63 -29.21 -28.35
CA TYR A 80 -5.29 -28.58 -29.49
C TYR A 80 -6.06 -27.34 -29.03
N LEU A 81 -5.73 -26.19 -29.62
CA LEU A 81 -6.33 -24.90 -29.32
C LEU A 81 -7.21 -24.45 -30.49
N VAL A 82 -8.44 -24.03 -30.19
CA VAL A 82 -9.22 -23.20 -31.11
C VAL A 82 -8.93 -21.75 -30.73
N LEU A 83 -8.37 -20.96 -31.65
CA LEU A 83 -8.09 -19.54 -31.37
C LEU A 83 -9.40 -18.73 -31.44
N GLY A 84 -9.96 -18.38 -30.28
CA GLY A 84 -11.05 -17.41 -30.14
C GLY A 84 -10.54 -15.96 -30.10
N ASN A 85 -11.43 -14.97 -29.95
CA ASN A 85 -11.03 -13.57 -29.76
C ASN A 85 -10.16 -13.44 -28.50
N VAL A 86 -8.91 -12.98 -28.65
CA VAL A 86 -8.10 -12.52 -27.51
C VAL A 86 -8.73 -11.23 -27.02
N SER A 87 -9.09 -11.14 -25.73
CA SER A 87 -9.33 -9.84 -25.11
C SER A 87 -7.99 -9.19 -24.86
N ALA A 88 -7.56 -8.41 -25.85
CA ALA A 88 -6.37 -7.60 -25.85
C ALA A 88 -6.24 -6.74 -24.60
N ASN A 89 -5.05 -6.78 -23.98
CA ASN A 89 -4.57 -5.93 -22.90
C ASN A 89 -5.01 -6.37 -21.49
N GLY A 90 -4.11 -7.09 -20.83
CA GLY A 90 -4.15 -7.22 -19.39
C GLY A 90 -2.86 -6.72 -18.73
N LEU A 91 -2.93 -6.51 -17.43
CA LEU A 91 -1.78 -6.22 -16.58
C LEU A 91 -1.67 -7.31 -15.54
N GLU A 92 -0.49 -7.92 -15.45
CA GLU A 92 -0.15 -8.82 -14.36
C GLU A 92 0.65 -8.03 -13.32
N LEU A 93 0.02 -7.80 -12.18
CA LEU A 93 0.65 -7.16 -11.03
C LEU A 93 1.16 -8.26 -10.10
N ARG A 94 2.47 -8.36 -9.93
CA ARG A 94 3.11 -9.29 -8.99
C ARG A 94 3.54 -8.56 -7.74
N THR A 95 3.15 -9.11 -6.60
CA THR A 95 3.47 -8.56 -5.28
C THR A 95 3.52 -9.66 -4.23
N ASN A 96 3.84 -9.28 -3.00
CA ASN A 96 3.82 -10.18 -1.87
C ASN A 96 3.25 -9.50 -0.63
N VAL A 97 2.70 -10.29 0.28
CA VAL A 97 2.33 -9.82 1.62
C VAL A 97 2.85 -10.79 2.67
N ARG A 98 3.09 -10.26 3.87
CA ARG A 98 3.50 -11.08 5.01
C ARG A 98 2.29 -11.73 5.66
N VAL A 99 2.42 -12.97 6.09
CA VAL A 99 1.38 -13.75 6.78
C VAL A 99 1.87 -14.07 8.19
N VAL A 100 1.04 -13.87 9.20
CA VAL A 100 1.47 -14.02 10.61
C VAL A 100 0.83 -15.19 11.35
N ASN A 101 -0.32 -15.68 10.90
CA ASN A 101 -1.01 -16.83 11.52
C ASN A 101 -0.72 -18.16 10.82
N LEU A 102 0.25 -18.21 9.92
CA LEU A 102 0.63 -19.40 9.17
C LEU A 102 2.09 -19.75 9.49
N THR A 103 2.33 -20.99 9.93
CA THR A 103 3.68 -21.54 10.07
C THR A 103 4.06 -22.20 8.75
N TYR A 104 5.20 -21.80 8.17
CA TYR A 104 5.68 -22.41 6.93
C TYR A 104 5.94 -23.91 7.12
N SER A 105 5.49 -24.71 6.16
CA SER A 105 5.78 -26.15 6.02
C SER A 105 6.35 -26.42 4.63
N GLN A 106 7.05 -27.55 4.47
CA GLN A 106 7.53 -27.95 3.13
C GLN A 106 6.38 -28.10 2.13
N ASP A 107 5.19 -28.49 2.59
CA ASP A 107 4.01 -28.59 1.74
C ASP A 107 3.62 -27.24 1.13
N LEU A 108 3.72 -26.15 1.89
CA LEU A 108 3.48 -24.79 1.39
C LEU A 108 4.51 -24.33 0.34
N GLY A 109 5.67 -24.96 0.28
CA GLY A 109 6.67 -24.71 -0.77
C GLY A 109 6.34 -25.36 -2.12
N HIS A 110 5.38 -26.28 -2.16
CA HIS A 110 5.06 -27.08 -3.33
C HIS A 110 3.62 -26.83 -3.81
N GLN A 111 3.48 -26.24 -5.01
CA GLN A 111 2.19 -25.81 -5.58
C GLN A 111 1.12 -26.93 -5.73
N MET A 112 1.55 -28.19 -5.74
CA MET A 112 0.67 -29.35 -5.93
C MET A 112 0.14 -29.94 -4.62
N THR A 113 0.56 -29.44 -3.46
CA THR A 113 0.10 -29.98 -2.18
C THR A 113 -1.27 -29.41 -1.81
N SER A 114 -2.00 -30.18 -1.00
CA SER A 114 -3.29 -29.75 -0.47
C SER A 114 -3.18 -28.47 0.36
N ALA A 115 -2.13 -28.33 1.17
CA ALA A 115 -1.89 -27.14 1.98
C ALA A 115 -1.72 -25.89 1.09
N PHE A 116 -0.86 -25.95 0.06
CA PHE A 116 -0.69 -24.84 -0.86
C PHE A 116 -2.01 -24.47 -1.56
N GLN A 117 -2.70 -25.47 -2.11
CA GLN A 117 -3.94 -25.25 -2.86
C GLN A 117 -5.05 -24.69 -1.99
N TYR A 118 -5.18 -25.16 -0.75
CA TYR A 118 -6.18 -24.71 0.20
C TYR A 118 -6.02 -23.22 0.53
N HIS A 119 -4.85 -22.81 1.02
CA HIS A 119 -4.60 -21.41 1.37
C HIS A 119 -4.64 -20.49 0.15
N SER A 120 -4.10 -20.94 -0.99
CA SER A 120 -4.12 -20.15 -2.23
C SER A 120 -5.54 -19.93 -2.74
N HIS A 121 -6.40 -20.95 -2.65
CA HIS A 121 -7.79 -20.85 -3.07
C HIS A 121 -8.56 -19.84 -2.21
N LEU A 122 -8.48 -19.96 -0.88
CA LEU A 122 -9.18 -19.07 0.05
C LEU A 122 -8.68 -17.63 -0.06
N PHE A 123 -7.35 -17.45 -0.15
CA PHE A 123 -6.75 -16.13 -0.35
C PHE A 123 -7.29 -15.47 -1.62
N CYS A 124 -7.24 -16.16 -2.76
CA CYS A 124 -7.70 -15.58 -4.02
C CYS A 124 -9.22 -15.42 -4.12
N GLN A 125 -10.00 -16.23 -3.41
CA GLN A 125 -11.45 -16.04 -3.30
C GLN A 125 -11.80 -14.72 -2.62
N ASP A 126 -11.09 -14.39 -1.53
CA ASP A 126 -11.31 -13.13 -0.84
C ASP A 126 -10.78 -11.94 -1.65
N MET A 127 -9.62 -12.06 -2.31
CA MET A 127 -9.13 -11.03 -3.23
C MET A 127 -10.13 -10.74 -4.35
N LYS A 128 -10.74 -11.78 -4.95
CA LYS A 128 -11.84 -11.63 -5.92
C LYS A 128 -13.00 -10.82 -5.34
N ARG A 129 -13.44 -11.13 -4.12
CA ARG A 129 -14.51 -10.41 -3.44
C ARG A 129 -14.15 -8.96 -3.13
N PHE A 130 -12.91 -8.68 -2.72
CA PHE A 130 -12.44 -7.33 -2.42
C PHE A 130 -12.39 -6.47 -3.68
N TYR A 131 -11.80 -6.99 -4.75
CA TYR A 131 -11.70 -6.26 -6.01
C TYR A 131 -13.05 -6.04 -6.68
N ALA A 132 -13.99 -6.98 -6.55
CA ALA A 132 -15.37 -6.81 -7.01
C ALA A 132 -16.10 -5.63 -6.35
N GLN A 133 -15.67 -5.19 -5.16
CA GLN A 133 -16.22 -4.04 -4.43
C GLN A 133 -15.37 -2.76 -4.60
N SER A 134 -14.24 -2.86 -5.28
CA SER A 134 -13.29 -1.76 -5.46
C SER A 134 -13.60 -0.92 -6.71
N ALA A 135 -12.89 0.20 -6.85
CA ALA A 135 -12.87 1.00 -8.08
C ALA A 135 -12.30 0.25 -9.30
N TYR A 136 -11.71 -0.93 -9.10
CA TYR A 136 -11.14 -1.78 -10.15
C TYR A 136 -12.04 -2.98 -10.49
N SER A 137 -13.29 -3.00 -10.04
CA SER A 137 -14.22 -4.14 -10.23
C SER A 137 -14.48 -4.50 -11.70
N ASP A 138 -14.46 -3.50 -12.58
CA ASP A 138 -14.61 -3.62 -14.04
C ASP A 138 -13.33 -4.12 -14.73
N ARG A 139 -12.18 -3.94 -14.08
CA ARG A 139 -10.86 -4.30 -14.62
C ARG A 139 -10.34 -5.60 -14.04
N PHE A 140 -10.60 -5.91 -12.79
CA PHE A 140 -10.04 -7.08 -12.12
C PHE A 140 -10.56 -8.38 -12.76
N TYR A 141 -9.64 -9.26 -13.13
CA TYR A 141 -9.93 -10.49 -13.87
C TYR A 141 -9.64 -11.74 -13.04
N ASP A 142 -8.44 -11.85 -12.46
CA ASP A 142 -8.06 -13.05 -11.71
C ASP A 142 -7.01 -12.80 -10.62
N CYS A 143 -6.86 -13.78 -9.75
CA CYS A 143 -5.83 -13.84 -8.71
C CYS A 143 -5.20 -15.24 -8.73
N GLY A 144 -3.90 -15.31 -8.50
CA GLY A 144 -3.26 -16.57 -8.15
C GLY A 144 -2.03 -16.38 -7.27
N VAL A 145 -1.62 -17.46 -6.62
CA VAL A 145 -0.47 -17.48 -5.71
C VAL A 145 0.70 -18.16 -6.42
N ASP A 146 1.86 -17.51 -6.39
CA ASP A 146 3.12 -18.00 -6.92
C ASP A 146 3.78 -19.00 -5.96
N SER A 147 3.98 -18.59 -4.71
CA SER A 147 4.70 -19.35 -3.72
C SER A 147 4.41 -18.85 -2.31
N PHE A 148 4.65 -19.71 -1.32
CA PHE A 148 4.92 -19.28 0.04
C PHE A 148 6.42 -19.40 0.29
N THR A 149 7.03 -18.44 0.96
CA THR A 149 8.44 -18.51 1.38
C THR A 149 8.55 -18.50 2.89
N ASP A 150 9.63 -19.04 3.46
CA ASP A 150 9.87 -19.06 4.90
C ASP A 150 10.56 -17.79 5.41
N LYS A 151 10.37 -17.50 6.71
CA LYS A 151 11.11 -16.51 7.53
C LYS A 151 11.25 -15.09 6.96
N PRO A 152 10.22 -14.22 7.09
CA PRO A 152 8.86 -14.51 7.58
C PRO A 152 8.06 -15.27 6.51
N VAL A 153 6.90 -15.82 6.91
CA VAL A 153 5.99 -16.40 5.91
C VAL A 153 5.49 -15.28 5.00
N LEU A 154 5.91 -15.31 3.73
CA LEU A 154 5.42 -14.41 2.70
C LEU A 154 4.60 -15.21 1.71
N ILE A 155 3.49 -14.63 1.26
CA ILE A 155 2.75 -15.12 0.11
C ILE A 155 3.13 -14.24 -1.08
N HIS A 156 3.74 -14.84 -2.10
CA HIS A 156 3.97 -14.20 -3.39
C HIS A 156 2.78 -14.51 -4.27
N PHE A 157 2.16 -13.49 -4.83
CA PHE A 157 0.95 -13.66 -5.62
C PHE A 157 0.89 -12.64 -6.75
N TYR A 158 -0.02 -12.91 -7.67
CA TYR A 158 -0.26 -12.05 -8.82
C TYR A 158 -1.74 -11.76 -8.95
N LEU A 159 -2.04 -10.58 -9.47
CA LEU A 159 -3.37 -10.12 -9.81
C LEU A 159 -3.38 -9.78 -11.29
N VAL A 160 -4.46 -10.15 -11.96
CA VAL A 160 -4.64 -9.94 -13.39
C VAL A 160 -5.76 -8.94 -13.58
N PHE A 161 -5.50 -7.88 -14.35
CA PHE A 161 -6.45 -6.83 -14.67
C PHE A 161 -6.60 -6.67 -16.18
N HIS A 162 -7.73 -6.17 -16.65
CA HIS A 162 -7.95 -5.68 -18.00
C HIS A 162 -7.38 -4.26 -18.18
N GLY A 163 -6.99 -3.93 -19.42
CA GLY A 163 -6.42 -2.65 -19.84
C GLY A 163 -4.89 -2.60 -19.79
N THR A 164 -4.30 -1.50 -20.24
CA THR A 164 -2.85 -1.26 -20.29
C THR A 164 -2.34 -0.25 -19.25
N SER A 165 -3.23 0.53 -18.64
CA SER A 165 -2.83 1.55 -17.66
C SER A 165 -2.49 0.93 -16.31
N SER A 166 -1.20 1.01 -15.93
CA SER A 166 -0.68 0.63 -14.61
C SER A 166 -0.95 1.67 -13.52
N ALA A 167 -1.45 2.86 -13.89
CA ALA A 167 -1.68 3.96 -12.96
C ALA A 167 -2.66 3.54 -11.85
N GLY A 168 -2.24 3.70 -10.59
CA GLY A 168 -3.03 3.39 -9.39
C GLY A 168 -3.06 1.91 -8.98
N LEU A 169 -2.63 0.97 -9.84
CA LEU A 169 -2.73 -0.47 -9.55
C LEU A 169 -1.76 -0.97 -8.48
N THR A 170 -0.59 -0.33 -8.33
CA THR A 170 0.40 -0.73 -7.34
C THR A 170 0.02 -0.31 -5.93
N GLU A 171 -0.53 0.89 -5.77
CA GLU A 171 -1.10 1.38 -4.51
C GLU A 171 -2.40 0.63 -4.16
N SER A 172 -3.13 0.14 -5.18
CA SER A 172 -4.43 -0.50 -4.96
C SER A 172 -4.38 -1.76 -4.13
N VAL A 173 -3.32 -2.57 -4.13
CA VAL A 173 -3.37 -3.88 -3.44
C VAL A 173 -3.49 -3.70 -1.94
N ILE A 174 -2.62 -2.86 -1.39
CA ILE A 174 -2.59 -2.55 0.04
C ILE A 174 -3.87 -1.82 0.43
N ASP A 175 -4.30 -0.84 -0.37
CA ASP A 175 -5.52 -0.09 -0.10
C ASP A 175 -6.78 -0.96 -0.18
N VAL A 176 -6.86 -1.88 -1.15
CA VAL A 176 -7.98 -2.83 -1.30
C VAL A 176 -8.02 -3.79 -0.12
N ILE A 177 -6.88 -4.34 0.31
CA ILE A 177 -6.82 -5.20 1.49
C ILE A 177 -7.19 -4.41 2.76
N ARG A 178 -6.66 -3.20 2.94
CA ARG A 178 -6.97 -2.35 4.11
C ARG A 178 -8.44 -1.93 4.15
N ARG A 179 -9.04 -1.69 2.97
CA ARG A 179 -10.41 -1.20 2.84
C ARG A 179 -11.46 -2.30 2.94
N PHE A 180 -11.19 -3.46 2.37
CA PHE A 180 -12.18 -4.54 2.25
C PHE A 180 -11.84 -5.80 3.04
N GLY A 181 -10.59 -5.95 3.48
CA GLY A 181 -10.18 -7.00 4.40
C GLY A 181 -10.68 -6.74 5.82
N ARG A 182 -11.08 -7.79 6.52
CA ARG A 182 -11.54 -7.65 7.91
C ARG A 182 -10.32 -7.44 8.82
N PRO A 183 -10.22 -6.32 9.56
CA PRO A 183 -9.11 -6.10 10.48
C PRO A 183 -9.14 -7.12 11.63
N VAL A 184 -7.99 -7.66 11.99
CA VAL A 184 -7.79 -8.60 13.10
C VAL A 184 -6.48 -8.25 13.80
N TYR A 185 -6.48 -8.17 15.14
CA TYR A 185 -5.23 -8.09 15.88
C TYR A 185 -4.63 -9.47 16.10
N TYR A 186 -3.38 -9.64 15.69
CA TYR A 186 -2.62 -10.86 15.93
C TYR A 186 -1.24 -10.51 16.45
N LEU A 187 -0.92 -10.99 17.66
CA LEU A 187 0.33 -10.65 18.36
C LEU A 187 0.63 -9.14 18.28
N MET A 188 -0.43 -8.33 18.42
CA MET A 188 -0.42 -6.87 18.42
C MET A 188 -0.16 -6.18 17.08
N TYR A 189 -0.04 -6.93 15.99
CA TYR A 189 -0.07 -6.38 14.64
C TYR A 189 -1.52 -6.18 14.18
N LEU A 190 -1.83 -5.03 13.55
CA LEU A 190 -3.07 -4.87 12.81
C LEU A 190 -2.94 -5.63 11.48
N THR A 191 -3.54 -6.81 11.46
CA THR A 191 -3.60 -7.67 10.28
C THR A 191 -4.96 -7.58 9.62
N TYR A 192 -5.07 -8.09 8.41
CA TYR A 192 -6.33 -8.20 7.70
C TYR A 192 -6.55 -9.65 7.34
N LEU A 193 -7.75 -10.17 7.61
CA LEU A 193 -8.11 -11.52 7.19
C LEU A 193 -8.35 -11.53 5.68
N VAL A 194 -7.58 -12.34 4.97
CA VAL A 194 -7.72 -12.62 3.53
C VAL A 194 -7.75 -14.13 3.34
N GLY A 195 -8.94 -14.67 3.07
CA GLY A 195 -9.20 -16.09 3.14
C GLY A 195 -9.15 -16.56 4.59
N ASP A 196 -8.17 -17.40 4.90
CA ASP A 196 -7.84 -17.84 6.25
C ASP A 196 -6.53 -17.25 6.79
N LEU A 197 -5.89 -16.38 6.01
CA LEU A 197 -4.59 -15.80 6.32
C LEU A 197 -4.74 -14.41 6.96
N LEU A 198 -4.01 -14.17 8.04
CA LEU A 198 -3.83 -12.86 8.64
C LEU A 198 -2.64 -12.19 7.96
N VAL A 199 -2.96 -11.32 7.00
CA VAL A 199 -1.95 -10.62 6.21
C VAL A 199 -1.56 -9.31 6.89
N LEU A 200 -0.27 -9.02 6.86
CA LEU A 200 0.31 -7.73 7.23
C LEU A 200 0.55 -6.93 5.95
N PRO A 201 -0.33 -5.99 5.61
CA PRO A 201 -0.08 -5.02 4.55
C PRO A 201 0.85 -3.93 5.10
N GLU A 202 2.05 -4.34 5.50
CA GLU A 202 3.15 -3.42 5.77
C GLU A 202 3.77 -2.99 4.43
N ASP A 203 4.31 -1.77 4.38
CA ASP A 203 5.10 -1.27 3.26
C ASP A 203 6.44 -2.01 3.23
N ILE A 204 6.43 -3.29 2.86
CA ILE A 204 7.65 -3.96 2.45
C ILE A 204 8.14 -3.16 1.24
N PRO A 205 9.38 -2.60 1.24
CA PRO A 205 9.89 -1.72 0.18
C PRO A 205 10.20 -2.47 -1.12
N LEU A 206 9.43 -3.50 -1.46
CA LEU A 206 9.54 -4.21 -2.72
C LEU A 206 8.56 -3.55 -3.69
N LEU A 207 9.13 -2.81 -4.65
CA LEU A 207 8.43 -2.26 -5.79
C LEU A 207 7.57 -3.37 -6.43
N PRO A 208 6.24 -3.31 -6.36
CA PRO A 208 5.40 -4.23 -7.11
C PRO A 208 5.80 -4.18 -8.58
N SER A 209 5.93 -5.36 -9.19
CA SER A 209 6.32 -5.44 -10.59
C SER A 209 5.07 -5.59 -11.44
N VAL A 210 4.86 -4.62 -12.33
CA VAL A 210 3.74 -4.62 -13.28
C VAL A 210 4.27 -5.05 -14.63
N TYR A 211 3.75 -6.15 -15.14
CA TYR A 211 4.08 -6.65 -16.47
C TYR A 211 2.87 -6.46 -17.39
N PRO A 212 3.05 -5.83 -18.56
CA PRO A 212 2.08 -5.93 -19.63
C PRO A 212 1.88 -7.40 -19.96
N THR A 213 0.63 -7.86 -19.99
CA THR A 213 0.32 -9.25 -20.30
C THR A 213 -0.85 -9.39 -21.26
N ASN A 214 -0.83 -10.46 -22.05
CA ASN A 214 -2.02 -10.88 -22.78
C ASN A 214 -2.77 -11.95 -22.00
N ILE A 215 -3.98 -11.60 -21.58
CA ILE A 215 -4.94 -12.57 -21.09
C ILE A 215 -5.57 -13.23 -22.30
N THR A 216 -5.21 -14.48 -22.55
CA THR A 216 -5.83 -15.23 -23.65
C THR A 216 -6.64 -16.39 -23.11
N VAL A 217 -7.91 -16.45 -23.51
CA VAL A 217 -8.82 -17.55 -23.21
C VAL A 217 -8.99 -18.36 -24.48
N PHE A 218 -8.38 -19.53 -24.55
CA PHE A 218 -8.55 -20.44 -25.68
C PHE A 218 -9.46 -21.58 -25.30
N PRO A 219 -10.54 -21.86 -26.02
CA PRO A 219 -11.27 -23.10 -25.81
C PRO A 219 -10.38 -24.33 -26.06
N THR A 220 -10.35 -25.25 -25.11
CA THR A 220 -9.71 -26.56 -25.15
C THR A 220 -10.75 -27.66 -25.31
N SER A 221 -10.31 -28.86 -25.69
CA SER A 221 -11.11 -30.09 -25.64
C SER A 221 -10.38 -31.06 -24.70
N THR A 222 -11.04 -31.62 -23.69
CA THR A 222 -10.34 -32.30 -22.58
C THR A 222 -10.81 -33.74 -22.36
N LEU A 223 -9.85 -34.65 -22.15
CA LEU A 223 -10.06 -35.95 -21.50
C LEU A 223 -8.92 -36.21 -20.48
N MET A 224 -9.32 -36.69 -19.29
CA MET A 224 -8.57 -37.39 -18.22
C MET A 224 -8.12 -36.66 -16.94
N THR A 225 -8.34 -37.38 -15.84
CA THR A 225 -8.18 -37.12 -14.39
C THR A 225 -7.16 -38.07 -13.75
N MET A 226 -6.58 -37.72 -12.59
CA MET A 226 -6.33 -38.61 -11.42
C MET A 226 -5.53 -37.90 -10.28
N THR A 227 -5.61 -38.51 -9.08
CA THR A 227 -5.44 -38.01 -7.70
C THR A 227 -4.23 -38.59 -6.93
N GLY A 228 -3.73 -37.91 -5.88
CA GLY A 228 -2.82 -38.47 -4.86
C GLY A 228 -2.50 -37.53 -3.67
N SER A 229 -2.41 -38.07 -2.45
CA SER A 229 -2.40 -37.40 -1.11
C SER A 229 -1.02 -37.40 -0.39
N PRO A 230 -0.69 -36.46 0.53
CA PRO A 230 0.60 -36.40 1.26
C PRO A 230 0.51 -36.62 2.79
N SER A 231 1.67 -36.76 3.46
CA SER A 231 1.85 -36.98 4.92
C SER A 231 2.83 -35.97 5.56
N GLU A 232 2.49 -35.47 6.75
CA GLU A 232 3.17 -34.43 7.56
C GLU A 232 4.30 -34.94 8.48
N ILE A 233 5.20 -34.04 8.95
CA ILE A 233 5.78 -33.93 10.32
C ILE A 233 6.33 -32.48 10.57
N SER A 234 6.09 -31.93 11.77
CA SER A 234 6.57 -30.64 12.38
C SER A 234 7.84 -30.86 13.27
N PRO A 235 8.62 -29.87 13.84
CA PRO A 235 8.11 -28.72 14.63
C PRO A 235 9.05 -27.47 14.96
N THR A 236 8.48 -26.55 15.78
CA THR A 236 9.01 -25.62 16.85
C THR A 236 9.86 -24.34 16.58
N MET A 237 9.41 -23.23 17.22
CA MET A 237 10.02 -21.88 17.29
C MET A 237 10.39 -21.45 18.74
N SER A 238 11.26 -20.43 18.87
CA SER A 238 11.55 -19.69 20.12
C SER A 238 11.48 -18.15 19.92
N SER A 239 11.23 -17.42 21.01
CA SER A 239 10.82 -16.00 21.08
C SER A 239 11.90 -15.03 21.59
N SER A 240 11.72 -13.71 21.37
CA SER A 240 12.49 -12.63 22.01
C SER A 240 11.66 -11.33 22.18
N GLU A 241 12.03 -10.52 23.18
CA GLU A 241 11.24 -9.48 23.88
C GLU A 241 11.06 -8.12 23.17
N VAL A 242 10.05 -7.36 23.59
CA VAL A 242 9.44 -6.19 22.91
C VAL A 242 9.49 -4.92 23.80
N THR A 243 9.65 -3.75 23.19
CA THR A 243 9.50 -2.42 23.83
C THR A 243 8.10 -1.84 23.57
N ASN A 244 7.53 -1.16 24.57
CA ASN A 244 6.10 -0.85 24.66
C ASN A 244 5.78 0.62 24.31
N ASP A 245 5.03 0.86 23.24
CA ASP A 245 4.28 2.09 23.00
C ASP A 245 2.95 2.07 23.79
N TYR A 246 2.33 3.23 23.97
CA TYR A 246 1.09 3.35 24.75
C TYR A 246 -0.10 3.66 23.82
N GLY A 247 -1.15 2.86 23.91
CA GLY A 247 -2.45 3.09 23.30
C GLY A 247 -3.55 3.35 24.29
N VAL A 248 -4.72 3.75 23.78
CA VAL A 248 -5.95 3.89 24.54
C VAL A 248 -6.96 2.87 24.05
N MET A 249 -7.39 1.98 24.93
CA MET A 249 -8.52 1.10 24.71
C MET A 249 -9.74 1.67 25.43
N LEU A 250 -10.80 1.88 24.67
CA LEU A 250 -12.05 2.48 25.13
C LEU A 250 -13.16 1.44 25.08
N ILE A 251 -13.76 1.14 26.21
CA ILE A 251 -14.85 0.16 26.34
C ILE A 251 -16.15 0.94 26.42
N LEU A 252 -17.02 0.74 25.43
CA LEU A 252 -18.33 1.37 25.30
C LEU A 252 -19.39 0.32 25.60
N TYR A 253 -20.29 0.62 26.52
CA TYR A 253 -21.52 -0.13 26.73
C TYR A 253 -22.72 0.75 26.40
N TYR A 254 -23.69 0.20 25.66
CA TYR A 254 -24.98 0.84 25.40
C TYR A 254 -26.12 -0.13 25.67
N GLU A 255 -27.21 0.36 26.26
CA GLU A 255 -28.50 -0.35 26.22
C GLU A 255 -29.08 -0.31 24.80
N LEU A 256 -29.72 -1.40 24.39
CA LEU A 256 -30.29 -1.57 23.06
C LEU A 256 -31.81 -1.43 23.09
N TYR A 257 -32.35 -0.68 22.13
CA TYR A 257 -33.78 -0.57 21.89
C TYR A 257 -34.27 -1.70 20.99
N ASN A 258 -35.31 -2.40 21.43
CA ASN A 258 -36.05 -3.39 20.63
C ASN A 258 -35.23 -4.59 20.08
N LEU A 259 -34.07 -4.89 20.67
CA LEU A 259 -33.36 -6.14 20.39
C LEU A 259 -33.98 -7.28 21.20
N THR A 260 -34.36 -8.38 20.54
CA THR A 260 -34.74 -9.62 21.23
C THR A 260 -33.49 -10.46 21.51
N TYR A 261 -33.10 -10.58 22.77
CA TYR A 261 -31.93 -11.37 23.16
C TYR A 261 -32.22 -12.88 23.01
N THR A 262 -31.49 -13.55 22.13
CA THR A 262 -31.50 -15.01 21.94
C THR A 262 -30.21 -15.65 22.46
N ASP A 263 -30.19 -16.99 22.59
CA ASP A 263 -28.99 -17.73 22.99
C ASP A 263 -27.82 -17.60 22.00
N ASP A 264 -28.08 -17.22 20.75
CA ASP A 264 -27.04 -16.94 19.76
C ASP A 264 -26.11 -15.81 20.20
N TYR A 265 -26.62 -14.81 20.92
CA TYR A 265 -25.82 -13.70 21.43
C TYR A 265 -24.91 -14.07 22.61
N LYS A 266 -25.12 -15.24 23.24
CA LYS A 266 -24.20 -15.78 24.26
C LYS A 266 -22.93 -16.36 23.65
N ASN A 267 -23.00 -16.79 22.39
CA ASN A 267 -21.90 -17.45 21.71
C ASN A 267 -21.25 -16.50 20.69
N PRO A 268 -20.02 -15.98 20.94
CA PRO A 268 -19.32 -15.11 20.00
C PRO A 268 -19.06 -15.75 18.62
N MET A 269 -19.16 -17.08 18.53
CA MET A 269 -19.00 -17.82 17.28
C MET A 269 -20.30 -18.01 16.49
N SER A 270 -21.46 -17.68 17.08
CA SER A 270 -22.74 -17.78 16.39
C SER A 270 -22.80 -16.85 15.17
N ARG A 271 -23.63 -17.23 14.20
CA ARG A 271 -23.84 -16.43 12.99
C ARG A 271 -24.42 -15.05 13.32
N ILE A 272 -25.44 -15.00 14.17
CA ILE A 272 -26.13 -13.76 14.53
C ILE A 272 -25.21 -12.80 15.30
N PHE A 273 -24.39 -13.32 16.22
CA PHE A 273 -23.41 -12.49 16.93
C PHE A 273 -22.40 -11.89 15.96
N LYS A 274 -21.84 -12.72 15.06
CA LYS A 274 -20.87 -12.26 14.05
C LYS A 274 -21.46 -11.25 13.08
N GLU A 275 -22.70 -11.44 12.63
CA GLU A 275 -23.40 -10.52 11.74
C GLU A 275 -23.50 -9.12 12.37
N HIS A 276 -24.01 -9.01 13.60
CA HIS A 276 -24.11 -7.73 14.30
C HIS A 276 -22.75 -7.16 14.68
N LYS A 277 -21.81 -8.00 15.14
CA LYS A 277 -20.44 -7.58 15.45
C LYS A 277 -19.77 -6.92 14.25
N ASN A 278 -19.82 -7.59 13.09
CA ASN A 278 -19.21 -7.07 11.88
C ASN A 278 -19.91 -5.77 11.45
N ALA A 279 -21.25 -5.75 11.43
CA ALA A 279 -22.00 -4.56 11.03
C ALA A 279 -21.68 -3.34 11.91
N VAL A 280 -21.61 -3.52 13.23
CA VAL A 280 -21.24 -2.44 14.17
C VAL A 280 -19.82 -1.95 13.88
N CYS A 281 -18.86 -2.86 13.75
CA CYS A 281 -17.48 -2.48 13.51
C CYS A 281 -17.24 -1.89 12.12
N ASP A 282 -17.99 -2.29 11.10
CA ASP A 282 -17.93 -1.73 9.75
C ASP A 282 -18.41 -0.27 9.74
N ASP A 283 -19.51 0.02 10.43
CA ASP A 283 -20.01 1.39 10.60
C ASP A 283 -19.02 2.28 11.35
N LEU A 284 -18.50 1.79 12.48
CA LEU A 284 -17.51 2.51 13.27
C LEU A 284 -16.21 2.73 12.48
N TRP A 285 -15.72 1.71 11.77
CA TRP A 285 -14.57 1.86 10.89
C TRP A 285 -14.79 2.95 9.84
N ARG A 286 -15.92 2.89 9.12
CA ARG A 286 -16.29 3.89 8.11
C ARG A 286 -16.31 5.32 8.65
N TRP A 287 -16.76 5.52 9.89
CA TRP A 287 -16.82 6.85 10.49
C TRP A 287 -15.50 7.33 11.07
N TYR A 288 -14.79 6.48 11.82
CA TYR A 288 -13.54 6.86 12.48
C TYR A 288 -12.35 6.91 11.52
N MET A 289 -12.40 6.20 10.39
CA MET A 289 -11.43 6.25 9.29
C MET A 289 -11.86 7.17 8.13
N ALA A 290 -12.92 7.96 8.30
CA ALA A 290 -13.28 8.96 7.29
C ALA A 290 -12.24 10.08 7.23
N LEU A 291 -12.04 10.71 6.07
CA LEU A 291 -11.10 11.82 5.90
C LEU A 291 -11.40 13.02 6.80
N ASP A 292 -12.66 13.21 7.16
CA ASP A 292 -13.11 14.27 8.08
C ASP A 292 -13.13 13.84 9.56
N SER A 293 -12.66 12.62 9.86
CA SER A 293 -12.53 12.12 11.23
C SER A 293 -11.27 12.70 11.89
N PRO A 294 -11.39 13.31 13.08
CA PRO A 294 -10.22 13.71 13.87
C PRO A 294 -9.45 12.49 14.41
N PHE A 295 -9.98 11.28 14.20
CA PHE A 295 -9.37 10.03 14.64
C PHE A 295 -8.74 9.24 13.50
N LEU A 296 -8.77 9.71 12.24
CA LEU A 296 -8.28 8.97 11.07
C LEU A 296 -6.89 8.33 11.29
N ASN A 297 -5.98 9.09 11.89
CA ASN A 297 -4.60 8.66 12.06
C ASN A 297 -4.34 7.92 13.38
N ILE A 298 -5.31 7.87 14.29
CA ILE A 298 -5.15 7.27 15.62
C ILE A 298 -6.15 6.14 15.90
N TYR A 299 -7.26 6.02 15.19
CA TYR A 299 -8.15 4.86 15.29
C TYR A 299 -7.46 3.64 14.70
N ARG A 300 -7.63 2.48 15.34
CA ARG A 300 -6.95 1.26 14.93
C ARG A 300 -7.88 0.07 14.78
N ALA A 301 -8.86 -0.12 15.67
CA ALA A 301 -9.89 -1.13 15.45
C ALA A 301 -11.13 -0.97 16.34
N CYS A 302 -12.12 -1.80 16.01
CA CYS A 302 -13.30 -2.09 16.80
C CYS A 302 -13.39 -3.59 17.10
N ASP A 303 -13.93 -3.94 18.27
CA ASP A 303 -14.40 -5.29 18.56
C ASP A 303 -15.68 -5.27 19.41
N VAL A 304 -16.73 -5.98 19.00
CA VAL A 304 -17.91 -6.21 19.85
C VAL A 304 -17.62 -7.38 20.78
N THR A 305 -17.40 -7.07 22.06
CA THR A 305 -16.91 -8.04 23.04
C THR A 305 -18.02 -8.91 23.62
N SER A 306 -19.23 -8.34 23.81
CA SER A 306 -20.35 -9.08 24.42
C SER A 306 -21.70 -8.42 24.20
N PHE A 307 -22.76 -9.23 24.26
CA PHE A 307 -24.15 -8.77 24.40
C PHE A 307 -24.68 -9.22 25.76
N HIS A 308 -25.39 -8.31 26.43
CA HIS A 308 -25.93 -8.50 27.77
C HIS A 308 -27.44 -8.70 27.69
N PRO A 309 -28.03 -9.62 28.48
CA PRO A 309 -29.47 -9.83 28.50
C PRO A 309 -30.23 -8.92 29.47
N LYS A 310 -29.57 -8.32 30.47
CA LYS A 310 -30.21 -7.51 31.54
C LYS A 310 -29.29 -6.38 32.07
N PRO A 311 -29.55 -5.10 31.71
CA PRO A 311 -30.43 -4.68 30.62
C PRO A 311 -29.90 -5.20 29.28
N ILE A 312 -30.80 -5.30 28.28
CA ILE A 312 -30.38 -5.72 26.94
C ILE A 312 -29.42 -4.67 26.41
N GLY A 313 -28.18 -5.06 26.13
CA GLY A 313 -27.13 -4.12 25.79
C GLY A 313 -25.99 -4.76 25.02
N VAL A 314 -25.10 -3.93 24.48
CA VAL A 314 -23.90 -4.35 23.77
C VAL A 314 -22.69 -3.65 24.36
N THR A 315 -21.60 -4.40 24.51
CA THR A 315 -20.28 -3.85 24.81
C THR A 315 -19.38 -3.99 23.61
N PHE A 316 -18.73 -2.90 23.22
CA PHE A 316 -17.70 -2.92 22.20
C PHE A 316 -16.50 -2.07 22.61
N THR A 317 -15.33 -2.49 22.14
CA THR A 317 -14.05 -1.86 22.39
C THR A 317 -13.57 -1.13 21.15
N LEU A 318 -13.04 0.08 21.34
CA LEU A 318 -12.33 0.84 20.33
C LEU A 318 -10.88 1.00 20.74
N LEU A 319 -9.95 0.71 19.84
CA LEU A 319 -8.53 0.88 20.08
C LEU A 319 -8.01 2.11 19.34
N PHE A 320 -7.25 2.94 20.05
CA PHE A 320 -6.60 4.11 19.51
C PHE A 320 -5.11 4.13 19.83
N ASP A 321 -4.31 4.53 18.86
CA ASP A 321 -2.87 4.74 18.92
C ASP A 321 -2.57 6.19 19.31
N THR A 322 -2.78 6.46 20.58
CA THR A 322 -2.54 7.76 21.19
C THR A 322 -2.30 7.59 22.68
N LYS A 323 -1.73 8.60 23.30
CA LYS A 323 -1.69 8.71 24.76
C LYS A 323 -3.07 9.10 25.29
N LEU A 324 -3.40 8.60 26.48
CA LEU A 324 -4.63 8.96 27.18
C LEU A 324 -4.60 10.45 27.56
N HIS A 325 -5.68 11.17 27.23
CA HIS A 325 -5.88 12.56 27.61
C HIS A 325 -7.26 12.73 28.26
N GLU A 326 -7.39 13.74 29.14
CA GLU A 326 -8.53 13.95 30.06
C GLU A 326 -9.91 14.06 29.38
N ASP A 327 -9.96 14.30 28.07
CA ASP A 327 -11.20 14.44 27.29
C ASP A 327 -11.39 13.39 26.20
N PHE A 328 -10.53 12.38 26.15
CA PHE A 328 -10.48 11.48 25.02
C PHE A 328 -11.79 10.71 24.83
N SER A 329 -12.33 10.14 25.91
CA SER A 329 -13.62 9.42 25.89
C SER A 329 -14.80 10.30 25.48
N ARG A 330 -14.83 11.53 25.98
CA ARG A 330 -15.86 12.51 25.62
C ARG A 330 -15.82 12.81 24.13
N LYS A 331 -14.62 13.05 23.56
CA LYS A 331 -14.46 13.31 22.12
C LYS A 331 -14.86 12.12 21.27
N VAL A 332 -14.41 10.91 21.62
CA VAL A 332 -14.77 9.67 20.91
C VAL A 332 -16.29 9.51 20.89
N ARG A 333 -16.95 9.65 22.04
CA ARG A 333 -18.42 9.55 22.15
C ARG A 333 -19.14 10.63 21.35
N THR A 334 -18.78 11.90 21.51
CA THR A 334 -19.44 13.01 20.80
C THR A 334 -19.31 12.85 19.28
N PHE A 335 -18.19 12.30 18.81
CA PHE A 335 -18.02 11.97 17.41
C PHE A 335 -18.93 10.83 16.94
N LEU A 336 -19.08 9.76 17.74
CA LEU A 336 -20.05 8.69 17.46
C LEU A 336 -21.48 9.25 17.36
N GLU A 337 -21.90 10.06 18.34
CA GLU A 337 -23.23 10.70 18.35
C GLU A 337 -23.43 11.70 17.19
N TYR A 338 -22.34 12.27 16.66
CA TYR A 338 -22.36 13.16 15.50
C TYR A 338 -22.49 12.39 14.18
N LYS A 339 -21.76 11.28 14.03
CA LYS A 339 -21.69 10.50 12.79
C LYS A 339 -22.82 9.49 12.63
N ALA A 340 -23.24 8.85 13.71
CA ALA A 340 -24.27 7.82 13.66
C ALA A 340 -25.64 8.42 13.30
N PRO A 341 -26.40 7.79 12.38
CA PRO A 341 -27.78 8.17 12.11
C PRO A 341 -28.62 8.17 13.39
N LYS A 342 -29.42 9.24 13.58
CA LYS A 342 -30.29 9.39 14.74
C LYS A 342 -31.69 8.90 14.42
N VAL A 343 -32.23 8.05 15.29
CA VAL A 343 -33.60 7.55 15.19
C VAL A 343 -34.38 8.04 16.40
N TYR A 344 -35.52 8.67 16.16
CA TYR A 344 -36.37 9.23 17.20
C TYR A 344 -37.61 8.36 17.37
N VAL A 345 -37.76 7.76 18.54
CA VAL A 345 -38.97 7.03 18.94
C VAL A 345 -39.53 7.67 20.21
N PRO A 346 -40.83 7.50 20.53
CA PRO A 346 -41.40 8.06 21.74
C PRO A 346 -40.54 7.75 22.98
N ASN A 347 -40.12 8.81 23.67
CA ASN A 347 -39.30 8.80 24.88
C ASN A 347 -37.84 8.31 24.73
N HIS A 348 -37.32 8.06 23.53
CA HIS A 348 -35.92 7.65 23.36
C HIS A 348 -35.26 8.33 22.15
N ASN A 349 -34.02 8.77 22.34
CA ASN A 349 -33.13 9.19 21.27
C ASN A 349 -32.15 8.05 21.00
N LEU A 350 -32.15 7.52 19.78
CA LEU A 350 -31.41 6.33 19.42
C LEU A 350 -30.32 6.65 18.39
N LEU A 351 -29.22 5.91 18.44
CA LEU A 351 -28.23 5.85 17.36
C LEU A 351 -28.38 4.53 16.63
N ASP A 352 -28.43 4.56 15.30
CA ASP A 352 -28.36 3.36 14.46
C ASP A 352 -26.89 3.05 14.15
N VAL A 353 -26.41 1.91 14.67
CA VAL A 353 -25.02 1.46 14.48
C VAL A 353 -25.05 -0.04 14.20
N GLY A 354 -24.73 -0.44 12.97
CA GLY A 354 -24.62 -1.85 12.59
C GLY A 354 -25.91 -2.64 12.80
N TYR A 355 -27.05 -2.04 12.45
CA TYR A 355 -28.41 -2.56 12.69
C TYR A 355 -28.84 -2.62 14.17
N LEU A 356 -28.02 -2.08 15.08
CA LEU A 356 -28.37 -1.96 16.49
C LEU A 356 -28.84 -0.54 16.79
N LEU A 357 -29.95 -0.43 17.53
CA LEU A 357 -30.47 0.85 18.01
C LEU A 357 -29.96 1.12 19.44
N LEU A 358 -28.87 1.87 19.54
CA LEU A 358 -28.25 2.25 20.81
C LEU A 358 -29.04 3.37 21.48
N ILE A 359 -29.38 3.26 22.76
CA ILE A 359 -30.07 4.31 23.52
C ILE A 359 -29.04 5.37 23.97
N MET A 360 -29.14 6.59 23.43
CA MET A 360 -28.11 7.64 23.59
C MET A 360 -27.80 8.03 25.04
N ASP A 361 -28.78 8.01 25.92
CA ASP A 361 -28.68 8.42 27.32
C ASP A 361 -28.42 7.26 28.29
N ARG A 362 -28.33 6.02 27.77
CA ARG A 362 -28.12 4.80 28.57
C ARG A 362 -26.85 4.08 28.14
N TYR A 363 -25.71 4.69 28.47
CA TYR A 363 -24.39 4.18 28.12
C TYR A 363 -23.43 4.22 29.31
N ARG A 364 -22.34 3.46 29.20
CA ARG A 364 -21.18 3.55 30.09
C ARG A 364 -19.90 3.56 29.25
N ILE A 365 -18.91 4.33 29.69
CA ILE A 365 -17.61 4.39 29.03
C ILE A 365 -16.54 4.14 30.06
N ASP A 366 -15.74 3.11 29.83
CA ASP A 366 -14.53 2.85 30.58
C ASP A 366 -13.32 3.09 29.68
N VAL A 367 -12.28 3.71 30.22
CA VAL A 367 -11.06 4.01 29.45
C VAL A 367 -9.88 3.38 30.15
N THR A 368 -9.09 2.65 29.39
CA THR A 368 -7.88 2.00 29.88
C THR A 368 -6.71 2.35 28.98
N SER A 369 -5.59 2.77 29.58
CA SER A 369 -4.32 2.77 28.88
C SER A 369 -3.94 1.32 28.59
N THR A 370 -3.64 1.01 27.34
CA THR A 370 -3.09 -0.27 26.94
C THR A 370 -1.71 -0.08 26.37
N ILE A 371 -0.93 -1.14 26.32
CA ILE A 371 0.35 -1.14 25.62
C ILE A 371 0.06 -1.48 24.15
N ILE A 372 0.54 -0.66 23.24
CA ILE A 372 0.68 -0.97 21.82
C ILE A 372 2.17 -1.25 21.63
N PRO A 373 2.62 -2.39 21.14
CA PRO A 373 4.06 -2.63 21.06
C PRO A 373 4.68 -1.74 20.00
N SER A 374 5.79 -1.09 20.37
CA SER A 374 6.57 -0.24 19.49
C SER A 374 7.31 -1.07 18.45
N LYS A 375 7.44 -0.49 17.26
CA LYS A 375 8.45 -0.88 16.27
C LYS A 375 9.85 -0.72 16.88
N THR A 376 10.56 -1.83 17.11
CA THR A 376 12.03 -1.81 17.18
C THR A 376 12.60 -2.39 15.89
N LEU A 377 13.23 -1.52 15.11
CA LEU A 377 14.06 -1.87 13.95
C LEU A 377 15.40 -2.38 14.48
N THR A 378 15.56 -3.68 14.66
CA THR A 378 16.89 -4.28 14.88
C THR A 378 17.58 -4.42 13.54
N THR A 379 18.50 -3.51 13.24
CA THR A 379 19.48 -3.66 12.16
C THR A 379 20.39 -4.84 12.52
N PRO A 380 20.40 -5.95 11.76
CA PRO A 380 21.32 -7.05 12.05
C PRO A 380 22.75 -6.60 11.73
N THR A 381 23.60 -6.58 12.75
CA THR A 381 25.05 -6.45 12.58
C THR A 381 25.55 -7.63 11.75
N PRO A 382 26.26 -7.41 10.63
CA PRO A 382 26.76 -8.52 9.83
C PRO A 382 27.88 -9.24 10.59
N THR A 383 27.62 -10.50 10.97
CA THR A 383 28.64 -11.41 11.47
C THR A 383 29.51 -11.85 10.30
N SER A 384 30.71 -11.29 10.19
CA SER A 384 31.72 -11.72 9.23
C SER A 384 32.18 -13.15 9.53
N ASN A 385 31.76 -14.10 8.71
CA ASN A 385 32.38 -15.42 8.66
C ASN A 385 33.69 -15.33 7.86
N THR A 386 34.81 -15.35 8.56
CA THR A 386 36.16 -15.40 7.99
C THR A 386 36.40 -16.78 7.37
N VAL A 387 36.39 -16.86 6.04
CA VAL A 387 36.90 -18.02 5.29
C VAL A 387 38.42 -17.92 5.23
N VAL A 388 39.08 -18.90 5.83
CA VAL A 388 40.53 -19.10 5.75
C VAL A 388 40.90 -19.51 4.33
N MET A 389 41.57 -18.62 3.60
CA MET A 389 42.36 -19.00 2.42
C MET A 389 43.84 -18.75 2.72
N THR A 390 44.58 -19.85 2.77
CA THR A 390 46.03 -19.94 2.76
C THR A 390 46.58 -19.41 1.43
N SER A 391 47.47 -18.43 1.49
CA SER A 391 48.39 -18.15 0.38
C SER A 391 49.73 -17.63 0.87
N PHE A 392 50.71 -17.80 0.00
CA PHE A 392 52.12 -17.98 0.26
C PHE A 392 52.89 -16.71 0.66
N SER A 393 53.95 -16.96 1.41
CA SER A 393 55.08 -16.08 1.71
C SER A 393 55.70 -15.43 0.47
N MET A 394 55.99 -14.13 0.55
CA MET A 394 57.28 -13.59 0.11
C MET A 394 57.73 -12.42 0.99
N THR A 395 59.02 -12.47 1.26
CA THR A 395 59.86 -11.65 2.12
C THR A 395 60.16 -10.28 1.51
N SER A 396 60.05 -9.20 2.30
CA SER A 396 60.97 -8.06 2.21
C SER A 396 60.98 -7.27 3.52
N THR A 397 62.19 -6.94 3.94
CA THR A 397 62.64 -6.31 5.19
C THR A 397 62.19 -4.84 5.38
N PRO A 398 62.28 -4.31 6.63
CA PRO A 398 61.69 -3.04 7.01
C PRO A 398 62.68 -1.87 6.87
N VAL A 399 62.15 -0.67 6.64
CA VAL A 399 62.86 0.57 6.97
C VAL A 399 61.96 1.41 7.88
N VAL A 400 62.46 1.58 9.10
CA VAL A 400 61.97 2.49 10.12
C VAL A 400 62.41 3.90 9.75
N THR A 401 61.51 4.88 9.79
CA THR A 401 61.92 6.24 10.19
C THR A 401 60.77 6.93 10.91
N SER A 402 61.00 7.15 12.19
CA SER A 402 60.25 7.99 13.11
C SER A 402 60.19 9.45 12.66
N SER A 403 59.06 10.13 12.87
CA SER A 403 59.09 11.44 13.50
C SER A 403 57.72 11.79 14.09
N SER A 404 57.77 12.10 15.38
CA SER A 404 56.75 12.70 16.22
C SER A 404 56.47 14.14 15.82
N GLN A 405 55.20 14.53 15.77
CA GLN A 405 54.80 15.90 16.10
C GLN A 405 53.38 15.92 16.68
N SER A 406 53.34 16.32 17.95
CA SER A 406 52.17 16.69 18.74
C SER A 406 51.62 18.02 18.21
N VAL A 407 50.35 18.02 17.78
CA VAL A 407 49.55 19.24 17.64
C VAL A 407 48.23 19.02 18.36
N LEU A 408 48.04 19.83 19.39
CA LEU A 408 46.82 19.97 20.16
C LEU A 408 45.75 20.59 19.24
N ALA A 409 44.81 19.78 18.74
CA ALA A 409 43.64 20.26 18.01
C ALA A 409 42.40 20.06 18.87
N THR A 410 41.84 21.17 19.34
CA THR A 410 40.50 21.22 19.94
C THR A 410 39.48 21.01 18.82
N SER A 411 39.09 19.76 18.57
CA SER A 411 37.98 19.43 17.67
C SER A 411 36.67 19.49 18.45
N THR A 412 35.95 20.60 18.34
CA THR A 412 34.49 20.55 18.48
C THR A 412 33.95 19.87 17.23
N SER A 413 33.79 18.55 17.29
CA SER A 413 33.03 17.78 16.31
C SER A 413 31.55 18.10 16.53
N THR A 414 31.05 19.12 15.83
CA THR A 414 29.62 19.20 15.58
C THR A 414 29.33 18.13 14.54
N GLU A 415 28.80 16.98 14.96
CA GLU A 415 28.23 16.01 14.04
C GLU A 415 27.12 16.71 13.26
N GLU A 416 27.43 17.10 12.03
CA GLU A 416 26.47 17.62 11.07
C GLU A 416 25.63 16.42 10.62
N TYR A 417 24.55 16.15 11.36
CA TYR A 417 23.58 15.14 10.98
C TYR A 417 23.03 15.50 9.59
N PRO A 418 22.95 14.55 8.65
CA PRO A 418 22.38 14.81 7.34
C PRO A 418 20.90 15.18 7.53
N GLY A 419 20.61 16.47 7.41
CA GLY A 419 19.25 16.99 7.45
C GLY A 419 18.40 16.35 6.35
N SER A 420 17.10 16.32 6.56
CA SER A 420 16.14 15.76 5.62
C SER A 420 15.29 16.83 4.97
N VAL A 421 14.83 16.57 3.74
CA VAL A 421 14.07 17.51 2.94
C VAL A 421 12.74 16.88 2.52
N LEU A 422 11.64 17.61 2.68
CA LEU A 422 10.32 17.25 2.15
C LEU A 422 9.93 18.23 1.05
N SER A 423 9.58 17.71 -0.13
CA SER A 423 9.13 18.51 -1.27
C SER A 423 7.62 18.34 -1.50
N TYR A 424 6.98 19.43 -1.89
CA TYR A 424 5.54 19.52 -2.09
C TYR A 424 5.21 20.22 -3.41
N GLU A 425 4.11 19.79 -4.02
CA GLU A 425 3.55 20.39 -5.22
C GLU A 425 2.08 20.74 -4.95
N PHE A 426 1.69 21.99 -5.23
CA PHE A 426 0.31 22.44 -5.10
C PHE A 426 -0.12 23.30 -6.28
N GLY A 427 -1.36 23.11 -6.72
CA GLY A 427 -2.06 24.06 -7.59
C GLY A 427 -2.40 25.35 -6.86
N LEU A 428 -2.39 26.46 -7.58
CA LEU A 428 -2.69 27.81 -7.08
C LEU A 428 -4.00 28.32 -7.68
N VAL A 429 -4.85 28.91 -6.83
CA VAL A 429 -6.07 29.59 -7.27
C VAL A 429 -5.86 31.11 -7.27
N ASP A 430 -6.50 31.79 -8.24
CA ASP A 430 -6.41 33.25 -8.43
C ASP A 430 -4.96 33.78 -8.52
N PHE A 431 -4.07 32.97 -9.09
CA PHE A 431 -2.66 33.31 -9.26
C PHE A 431 -2.34 33.62 -10.72
N ILE A 432 -1.82 34.83 -10.98
CA ILE A 432 -1.40 35.24 -12.32
C ILE A 432 0.09 34.98 -12.46
N PHE A 433 0.43 33.93 -13.22
CA PHE A 433 1.82 33.63 -13.56
C PHE A 433 2.42 34.70 -14.47
N THR A 434 3.65 35.11 -14.19
CA THR A 434 4.44 36.02 -15.04
C THR A 434 5.83 35.43 -15.28
N ASN A 435 6.41 35.72 -16.45
CA ASN A 435 7.66 35.07 -16.90
C ASN A 435 8.86 35.29 -15.97
N ASP A 436 8.86 36.35 -15.15
CA ASP A 436 9.88 36.60 -14.13
C ASP A 436 9.88 35.54 -13.01
N LEU A 437 8.79 34.78 -12.82
CA LEU A 437 8.73 33.67 -11.87
C LEU A 437 9.53 32.44 -12.30
N TYR A 438 10.00 32.37 -13.54
CA TYR A 438 11.00 31.35 -13.94
C TYR A 438 12.38 31.63 -13.32
N ASN A 439 12.67 32.89 -12.97
CA ASN A 439 13.94 33.28 -12.38
C ASN A 439 13.78 33.42 -10.86
N LYS A 440 14.37 32.51 -10.08
CA LYS A 440 14.40 32.57 -8.61
C LYS A 440 14.95 33.87 -8.04
N ASN A 441 15.76 34.58 -8.82
CA ASN A 441 16.34 35.85 -8.42
C ASN A 441 15.47 37.06 -8.75
N SER A 442 14.33 36.89 -9.41
CA SER A 442 13.44 38.01 -9.69
C SER A 442 12.86 38.60 -8.40
N PRO A 443 12.61 39.93 -8.35
CA PRO A 443 12.01 40.56 -7.18
C PRO A 443 10.68 39.92 -6.78
N ARG A 444 9.86 39.52 -7.76
CA ARG A 444 8.56 38.90 -7.51
C ARG A 444 8.68 37.49 -6.94
N PHE A 445 9.59 36.66 -7.45
CA PHE A 445 9.82 35.32 -6.91
C PHE A 445 10.25 35.42 -5.44
N LYS A 446 11.27 36.24 -5.15
CA LYS A 446 11.78 36.44 -3.78
C LYS A 446 10.71 36.97 -2.84
N PHE A 447 9.90 37.92 -3.29
CA PHE A 447 8.80 38.46 -2.50
C PHE A 447 7.78 37.38 -2.10
N LEU A 448 7.39 36.53 -3.06
CA LEU A 448 6.44 35.44 -2.79
C LEU A 448 7.05 34.37 -1.89
N GLU A 449 8.30 33.99 -2.11
CA GLU A 449 9.04 33.03 -1.28
C GLU A 449 9.18 33.54 0.16
N GLU A 450 9.60 34.79 0.34
CA GLU A 450 9.79 35.41 1.66
C GLU A 450 8.49 35.37 2.47
N ARG A 451 7.37 35.77 1.86
CA ARG A 451 6.07 35.80 2.56
C ARG A 451 5.51 34.41 2.81
N PHE A 452 5.66 33.49 1.86
CA PHE A 452 5.25 32.10 2.03
C PHE A 452 6.03 31.43 3.16
N CYS A 453 7.36 31.55 3.15
CA CYS A 453 8.21 30.92 4.15
C CYS A 453 8.11 31.59 5.52
N ALA A 454 7.90 32.92 5.61
CA ALA A 454 7.64 33.58 6.89
C ALA A 454 6.40 33.02 7.62
N ASP A 455 5.34 32.71 6.87
CA ASP A 455 4.15 32.06 7.44
C ASP A 455 4.43 30.61 7.86
N MET A 456 5.13 29.84 7.03
CA MET A 456 5.51 28.46 7.37
C MET A 456 6.43 28.40 8.60
N ASP A 457 7.40 29.31 8.70
CA ASP A 457 8.29 29.43 9.86
C ASP A 457 7.51 29.68 11.14
N ARG A 458 6.51 30.58 11.09
CA ARG A 458 5.58 30.81 12.20
C ARG A 458 4.78 29.55 12.54
N TYR A 459 4.21 28.86 11.56
CA TYR A 459 3.42 27.65 11.80
C TYR A 459 4.23 26.51 12.41
N TYR A 460 5.46 26.30 11.94
CA TYR A 460 6.36 25.31 12.51
C TYR A 460 6.89 25.72 13.88
N ALA A 461 7.13 27.01 14.13
CA ALA A 461 7.52 27.52 15.44
C ALA A 461 6.45 27.26 16.53
N GLU A 462 5.18 27.23 16.14
CA GLU A 462 4.04 26.91 17.02
C GLU A 462 3.65 25.42 17.03
N SER A 463 4.49 24.55 16.45
CA SER A 463 4.23 23.12 16.33
C SER A 463 5.16 22.28 17.22
N SER A 464 4.85 20.99 17.32
CA SER A 464 5.75 20.01 17.96
C SER A 464 7.06 19.79 17.18
N LEU A 465 7.16 20.29 15.94
CA LEU A 465 8.34 20.20 15.08
C LEU A 465 9.25 21.43 15.16
N ARG A 466 8.97 22.40 16.05
CA ARG A 466 9.75 23.66 16.19
C ARG A 466 11.26 23.45 16.24
N ASN A 467 11.73 22.44 16.98
CA ASN A 467 13.16 22.19 17.16
C ASN A 467 13.78 21.35 16.03
N MET A 468 12.94 20.79 15.15
CA MET A 468 13.35 19.92 14.06
C MET A 468 13.36 20.65 12.71
N TYR A 469 12.39 21.54 12.50
CA TYR A 469 12.28 22.35 11.30
C TYR A 469 13.41 23.38 11.21
N MET A 470 14.06 23.47 10.06
CA MET A 470 15.18 24.38 9.80
C MET A 470 14.80 25.53 8.89
N SER A 471 14.17 25.24 7.75
CA SER A 471 13.88 26.25 6.73
C SER A 471 12.82 25.82 5.72
N CYS A 472 12.27 26.81 5.05
CA CYS A 472 11.41 26.69 3.88
C CYS A 472 12.08 27.32 2.66
N ALA A 473 11.82 26.77 1.47
CA ALA A 473 12.22 27.39 0.21
C ALA A 473 11.22 27.03 -0.91
N ILE A 474 10.92 27.98 -1.80
CA ILE A 474 10.17 27.72 -3.03
C ILE A 474 11.16 27.27 -4.11
N GLU A 475 10.91 26.09 -4.66
CA GLU A 475 11.75 25.51 -5.71
C GLU A 475 11.38 26.02 -7.10
N ALA A 476 10.10 26.22 -7.41
CA ALA A 476 9.68 26.73 -8.71
C ALA A 476 8.22 27.17 -8.69
N PHE A 477 7.87 28.08 -9.61
CA PHE A 477 6.50 28.23 -10.08
C PHE A 477 6.43 27.67 -11.50
N THR A 478 5.32 27.02 -11.84
CA THR A 478 5.09 26.54 -13.20
C THR A 478 3.84 27.16 -13.78
N GLN A 479 3.94 27.57 -15.05
CA GLN A 479 2.84 28.11 -15.80
C GLN A 479 1.83 27.00 -16.12
N ARG A 480 0.55 27.37 -16.09
CA ARG A 480 -0.56 26.58 -16.61
C ARG A 480 -0.27 26.05 -18.02
N THR A 481 -0.38 24.74 -18.21
CA THR A 481 -0.17 24.07 -19.51
C THR A 481 -1.46 23.89 -20.32
N ASN A 482 -2.63 23.83 -19.67
CA ASN A 482 -3.95 23.83 -20.30
C ASN A 482 -5.03 24.35 -19.32
N ASP A 483 -6.26 24.59 -19.80
CA ASP A 483 -7.36 25.13 -18.97
C ASP A 483 -7.81 24.21 -17.82
N LEU A 484 -7.41 22.93 -17.82
CA LEU A 484 -7.73 21.97 -16.76
C LEU A 484 -6.73 21.96 -15.60
N TYR A 485 -5.52 22.53 -15.78
CA TYR A 485 -4.48 22.49 -14.75
C TYR A 485 -4.12 23.91 -14.29
N PRO A 486 -4.36 24.28 -13.02
CA PRO A 486 -3.96 25.58 -12.50
C PRO A 486 -2.44 25.73 -12.50
N GLU A 487 -1.97 26.97 -12.38
CA GLU A 487 -0.58 27.31 -12.07
C GLU A 487 -0.13 26.55 -10.82
N LYS A 488 1.13 26.12 -10.74
CA LYS A 488 1.61 25.34 -9.59
C LYS A 488 2.81 25.96 -8.91
N VAL A 489 2.95 25.68 -7.62
CA VAL A 489 4.14 25.97 -6.82
C VAL A 489 4.77 24.68 -6.32
N TYR A 490 6.09 24.62 -6.41
CA TYR A 490 6.94 23.58 -5.85
C TYR A 490 7.73 24.20 -4.70
N PHE A 491 7.71 23.59 -3.53
CA PHE A 491 8.46 24.09 -2.37
C PHE A 491 8.94 22.94 -1.50
N LYS A 492 9.89 23.24 -0.61
CA LYS A 492 10.47 22.26 0.30
C LYS A 492 10.63 22.77 1.71
N PHE A 493 10.63 21.84 2.65
CA PHE A 493 10.98 22.05 4.05
C PHE A 493 12.23 21.25 4.42
N ALA A 494 13.19 21.89 5.07
CA ALA A 494 14.39 21.24 5.59
C ALA A 494 14.24 20.98 7.09
N PHE A 495 14.73 19.82 7.54
CA PHE A 495 14.72 19.39 8.94
C PHE A 495 16.12 18.95 9.37
N ASN A 496 16.51 19.23 10.62
CA ASN A 496 17.82 18.87 11.18
C ASN A 496 17.90 17.42 11.69
N THR A 497 16.92 16.60 11.32
CA THR A 497 16.75 15.22 11.78
C THR A 497 16.48 14.32 10.57
N PRO A 498 16.88 13.03 10.62
CA PRO A 498 16.49 12.07 9.61
C PRO A 498 14.96 12.02 9.43
N MET A 499 14.50 11.85 8.20
CA MET A 499 13.09 11.78 7.87
C MET A 499 12.53 10.42 8.27
N PHE A 500 11.65 10.42 9.28
CA PHE A 500 10.83 9.28 9.63
C PHE A 500 9.37 9.56 9.28
N LEU A 501 8.57 8.52 9.06
CA LEU A 501 7.15 8.63 8.68
C LEU A 501 6.36 9.52 9.67
N GLU A 502 6.69 9.47 10.96
CA GLU A 502 6.06 10.32 11.98
C GLU A 502 6.33 11.81 11.76
N ILE A 503 7.57 12.18 11.41
CA ILE A 503 7.96 13.57 11.14
C ILE A 503 7.28 14.05 9.86
N GLN A 504 7.23 13.20 8.83
CA GLN A 504 6.50 13.49 7.59
C GLN A 504 5.01 13.74 7.87
N ASN A 505 4.36 12.86 8.61
CA ASN A 505 2.94 12.99 8.96
C ASN A 505 2.68 14.25 9.78
N LYS A 506 3.56 14.58 10.74
CA LYS A 506 3.47 15.82 11.51
C LYS A 506 3.73 17.05 10.64
N ALA A 507 4.66 16.99 9.69
CA ALA A 507 4.96 18.09 8.79
C ALA A 507 3.79 18.38 7.85
N VAL A 508 3.16 17.34 7.30
CA VAL A 508 1.90 17.44 6.54
C VAL A 508 0.78 17.98 7.44
N GLY A 509 0.65 17.48 8.67
CA GLY A 509 -0.32 17.99 9.65
C GLY A 509 -0.19 19.50 9.88
N VAL A 510 1.03 20.00 10.11
CA VAL A 510 1.27 21.45 10.25
C VAL A 510 0.81 22.22 9.01
N LEU A 511 1.13 21.74 7.80
CA LEU A 511 0.73 22.38 6.54
C LEU A 511 -0.79 22.43 6.34
N PHE A 512 -1.55 21.42 6.79
CA PHE A 512 -3.01 21.35 6.57
C PHE A 512 -3.86 21.87 7.74
N GLU A 513 -3.29 21.97 8.95
CA GLU A 513 -4.00 22.37 10.17
C GLU A 513 -3.75 23.83 10.56
N LYS A 514 -2.55 24.37 10.30
CA LYS A 514 -2.18 25.72 10.76
C LYS A 514 -2.62 26.84 9.80
N PRO A 515 -2.45 26.74 8.47
CA PRO A 515 -2.92 27.77 7.55
C PRO A 515 -4.44 27.92 7.60
N PRO A 516 -4.97 29.17 7.55
CA PRO A 516 -6.40 29.39 7.41
C PRO A 516 -6.93 28.74 6.14
N ARG A 517 -8.05 28.01 6.27
CA ARG A 517 -8.75 27.47 5.11
C ARG A 517 -9.73 28.50 4.56
N VAL A 518 -9.63 28.77 3.27
CA VAL A 518 -10.43 29.80 2.59
C VAL A 518 -11.04 29.21 1.34
N ALA A 519 -12.36 29.37 1.18
CA ALA A 519 -13.04 29.05 -0.07
C ALA A 519 -12.78 30.18 -1.09
N LYS A 520 -12.18 29.85 -2.24
CA LYS A 520 -11.79 30.82 -3.25
C LYS A 520 -12.00 30.25 -4.66
N SER A 521 -12.73 30.98 -5.50
CA SER A 521 -13.11 30.58 -6.87
C SER A 521 -13.67 29.15 -6.99
N GLY A 522 -14.46 28.72 -5.99
CA GLY A 522 -15.07 27.39 -5.94
C GLY A 522 -14.20 26.28 -5.35
N TYR A 523 -12.94 26.55 -5.03
CA TYR A 523 -12.01 25.60 -4.41
C TYR A 523 -11.86 25.85 -2.91
N MET A 524 -11.61 24.79 -2.14
CA MET A 524 -11.15 24.90 -0.76
C MET A 524 -9.62 25.00 -0.75
N THR A 525 -9.08 26.06 -0.17
CA THR A 525 -7.65 26.37 -0.24
C THR A 525 -7.00 26.62 1.11
N LEU A 526 -5.69 26.43 1.18
CA LEU A 526 -4.83 26.86 2.29
C LEU A 526 -4.24 28.23 1.95
N ASN A 527 -4.46 29.23 2.81
CA ASN A 527 -3.87 30.55 2.65
C ASN A 527 -2.50 30.60 3.35
N VAL A 528 -1.41 30.64 2.57
CA VAL A 528 -0.03 30.70 3.07
C VAL A 528 0.72 31.84 2.39
N GLY A 529 1.11 32.86 3.17
CA GLY A 529 1.69 34.08 2.64
C GLY A 529 0.71 34.83 1.74
N ASP A 530 1.03 34.91 0.44
CA ASP A 530 0.16 35.46 -0.60
C ASP A 530 -0.35 34.38 -1.58
N LEU A 531 -0.16 33.10 -1.25
CA LEU A 531 -0.54 31.97 -2.10
C LEU A 531 -1.75 31.23 -1.53
N PHE A 532 -2.66 30.81 -2.43
CA PHE A 532 -3.84 30.01 -2.10
C PHE A 532 -3.69 28.62 -2.70
N LEU A 533 -3.28 27.66 -1.86
CA LEU A 533 -2.96 26.29 -2.27
C LEU A 533 -4.23 25.45 -2.36
N ILE A 534 -4.52 24.84 -3.51
CA ILE A 534 -5.70 23.99 -3.72
C ILE A 534 -5.52 22.65 -3.02
N ILE A 535 -6.43 22.31 -2.11
CA ILE A 535 -6.32 21.08 -1.28
C ILE A 535 -6.54 19.81 -2.10
N ASP A 536 -7.39 19.83 -3.12
CA ASP A 536 -7.78 18.65 -3.92
C ASP A 536 -6.70 18.20 -4.94
N ALA A 537 -5.64 18.98 -5.14
CA ALA A 537 -4.61 18.75 -6.16
C ALA A 537 -3.26 18.25 -5.60
N TYR A 538 -3.25 17.73 -4.37
CA TYR A 538 -2.02 17.36 -3.66
C TYR A 538 -1.35 16.09 -4.21
N THR A 539 -0.10 16.20 -4.66
CA THR A 539 0.80 15.07 -4.96
C THR A 539 2.14 15.28 -4.26
N SER A 540 2.56 14.37 -3.37
CA SER A 540 3.89 14.40 -2.75
C SER A 540 4.86 13.47 -3.48
N THR A 541 5.99 13.99 -3.98
CA THR A 541 7.07 13.20 -4.60
C THR A 541 8.29 13.14 -3.67
N TRP A 542 8.86 11.95 -3.49
CA TRP A 542 9.99 11.71 -2.59
C TRP A 542 11.31 11.56 -3.36
N GLY A 543 12.35 12.30 -2.96
CA GLY A 543 13.70 12.19 -3.52
C GLY A 543 14.77 12.37 -2.43
N SER A 544 15.52 11.30 -2.15
CA SER A 544 16.75 11.40 -1.35
C SER A 544 17.83 11.99 -2.25
N SER A 545 18.14 13.28 -2.09
CA SER A 545 19.30 13.90 -2.74
C SER A 545 20.33 14.30 -1.69
N THR A 546 21.50 13.65 -1.72
CA THR A 546 22.72 14.15 -1.10
C THR A 546 23.23 15.35 -1.90
N LEU A 547 23.52 16.46 -1.21
CA LEU A 547 24.11 17.68 -1.78
C LEU A 547 25.51 17.39 -2.37
N PRO A 548 25.84 17.83 -3.60
CA PRO A 548 27.22 17.90 -4.05
C PRO A 548 27.89 19.17 -3.50
N THR A 549 29.00 19.00 -2.81
CA THR A 549 29.93 20.06 -2.46
C THR A 549 30.72 20.52 -3.69
N GLY A 550 30.56 21.80 -4.03
CA GLY A 550 31.54 22.69 -4.67
C GLY A 550 32.27 22.25 -5.95
N LYS A 551 31.95 22.92 -7.07
CA LYS A 551 32.96 23.63 -7.90
C LYS A 551 32.29 24.63 -8.85
N THR A 552 32.88 25.81 -8.90
CA THR A 552 32.50 27.04 -9.62
C THR A 552 32.86 27.02 -11.12
N CYS A 553 31.99 27.70 -11.89
CA CYS A 553 32.05 28.39 -13.21
C CYS A 553 33.30 28.31 -14.12
N TRP A 554 33.09 28.26 -15.45
CA TRP A 554 33.18 29.34 -16.49
C TRP A 554 32.65 28.75 -17.85
N LEU A 555 31.63 29.36 -18.50
CA LEU A 555 31.62 30.08 -19.81
C LEU A 555 32.16 29.26 -21.01
N GLU A 556 31.53 29.17 -22.20
CA GLU A 556 31.02 30.24 -23.06
C GLU A 556 30.16 29.67 -24.25
N GLU A 557 29.25 30.51 -24.75
CA GLU A 557 28.66 30.65 -26.10
C GLU A 557 28.64 29.50 -27.13
N HIS A 558 27.45 29.25 -27.71
CA HIS A 558 27.21 29.60 -29.12
C HIS A 558 25.71 29.65 -29.48
N PHE A 559 25.30 30.85 -29.88
CA PHE A 559 24.19 31.11 -30.80
C PHE A 559 24.53 30.50 -32.17
N GLU A 560 23.61 29.76 -32.79
CA GLU A 560 23.44 29.85 -34.24
C GLU A 560 22.00 29.48 -34.66
N GLN A 561 21.34 30.47 -35.26
CA GLN A 561 20.15 30.31 -36.08
C GLN A 561 20.52 29.52 -37.34
N THR A 562 19.66 28.62 -37.82
CA THR A 562 19.15 28.68 -39.20
C THR A 562 18.08 27.62 -39.50
N LYS A 563 17.03 28.10 -40.19
CA LYS A 563 15.97 27.45 -40.97
C LYS A 563 14.81 26.76 -40.24
#